data_AF-A0AAV8Y003-F1
#
_entry.id   AF-A0AAV8Y003-F1
#
_cell.length_a   1.000
_cell.length_b   1.000
_cell.length_c   1.000
_cell.angle_alpha   90.00
_cell.angle_beta   90.00
_cell.angle_gamma   90.00
#
_symmetry.space_group_name_H-M   'P 1'
#
loop_
_entity.id
_entity.type
_entity.pdbx_description
1 polymer ?
#
loop_
_entity_poly.entity_id
_entity_poly.type
_entity_poly.pdbx_seq_one_letter_code
_entity_poly.pdbx_strand_id
1 'polypeptide(L)'
;MIEDIYLRPVFYGSSTVKPDRGFGLSLHTVTRPPLAGPYAFSRIPRPVWNKPKVYLTQDITQTWLFNNFSSGYEGKTSIRRRIPMSLNTWSITGFSVDPLHGLGLVTSPKKLKVSKAFVVTLDLPYSVQRGEILAVPVVVSNYMNEDVNVDITLHNPEQKFEFAEVSNEINTTKSKKSHTSVL
;
A
#
# COMPACT_ATOMS: atom_id res chain seq x y z
N MET A 1 -9.86 0.54 -43.08
CA MET A 1 -9.12 -0.52 -43.81
C MET A 1 -8.11 -1.15 -42.83
N ILE A 2 -8.60 -1.78 -41.75
CA ILE A 2 -7.80 -2.37 -40.67
C ILE A 2 -8.59 -3.60 -40.18
N GLU A 3 -8.70 -4.67 -40.99
CA GLU A 3 -9.35 -5.92 -40.54
C GLU A 3 -8.77 -7.22 -41.18
N ASP A 4 -7.57 -7.23 -41.76
CA ASP A 4 -7.05 -8.44 -42.47
C ASP A 4 -5.84 -9.16 -41.81
N ILE A 5 -5.52 -8.87 -40.54
CA ILE A 5 -4.31 -9.45 -39.90
C ILE A 5 -4.60 -10.77 -39.13
N TYR A 6 -5.85 -11.17 -38.96
CA TYR A 6 -6.21 -12.33 -38.12
C TYR A 6 -6.47 -13.66 -38.86
N LEU A 7 -6.34 -13.70 -40.19
CA LEU A 7 -6.73 -14.89 -40.98
C LEU A 7 -5.57 -15.53 -41.78
N ARG A 8 -4.35 -15.54 -41.24
CA ARG A 8 -3.28 -16.38 -41.80
C ARG A 8 -3.04 -17.61 -40.91
N PRO A 9 -3.28 -18.83 -41.38
CA PRO A 9 -2.84 -20.02 -40.66
C PRO A 9 -1.30 -20.01 -40.61
N VAL A 10 -0.75 -20.02 -39.40
CA VAL A 10 0.68 -20.22 -39.18
C VAL A 10 0.97 -21.69 -39.43
N PHE A 11 1.47 -22.02 -40.62
CA PHE A 11 1.95 -23.37 -40.91
C PHE A 11 3.25 -23.60 -40.15
N TYR A 12 3.19 -24.41 -39.09
CA TYR A 12 4.38 -24.95 -38.43
C TYR A 12 5.00 -26.00 -39.35
N GLY A 13 5.83 -25.55 -40.29
CA GLY A 13 6.69 -26.45 -41.06
C GLY A 13 7.66 -27.17 -40.12
N SER A 14 7.91 -28.45 -40.36
CA SER A 14 8.94 -29.22 -39.65
C SER A 14 10.30 -28.52 -39.74
N SER A 15 10.96 -28.31 -38.59
CA SER A 15 12.29 -27.72 -38.54
C SER A 15 13.27 -28.60 -39.32
N THR A 16 13.73 -28.10 -40.47
CA THR A 16 14.66 -28.80 -41.34
C THR A 16 16.04 -28.21 -41.12
N VAL A 17 16.99 -29.02 -40.63
CA VAL A 17 18.38 -28.58 -40.50
C VAL A 17 19.07 -28.83 -41.83
N LYS A 18 19.60 -27.77 -42.44
CA LYS A 18 20.37 -27.84 -43.67
C LYS A 18 21.86 -27.80 -43.34
N PRO A 19 22.63 -28.87 -43.63
CA PRO A 19 24.09 -28.80 -43.59
C PRO A 19 24.64 -28.00 -44.78
N ASP A 20 25.88 -27.51 -44.67
CA ASP A 20 26.57 -26.64 -45.64
C ASP A 20 26.62 -27.25 -47.07
N ARG A 21 26.75 -28.58 -47.20
CA ARG A 21 26.57 -29.29 -48.47
C ARG A 21 25.64 -30.50 -48.31
N GLY A 22 24.53 -30.50 -49.06
CA GLY A 22 23.59 -31.62 -49.19
C GLY A 22 22.12 -31.23 -48.97
N PHE A 23 21.22 -32.20 -49.15
CA PHE A 23 19.79 -32.01 -48.87
C PHE A 23 19.53 -31.99 -47.36
N GLY A 24 18.75 -31.01 -46.90
CA GLY A 24 18.40 -30.87 -45.48
C GLY A 24 17.54 -32.02 -44.98
N LEU A 25 17.85 -32.52 -43.79
CA LEU A 25 17.07 -33.57 -43.13
C LEU A 25 16.04 -32.93 -42.21
N SER A 26 14.80 -33.41 -42.28
CA SER A 26 13.73 -32.99 -41.36
C SER A 26 13.99 -33.61 -39.99
N LEU A 27 14.19 -32.77 -38.97
CA LEU A 27 14.39 -33.22 -37.60
C LEU A 27 13.04 -33.17 -36.88
N HIS A 28 12.51 -34.35 -36.56
CA HIS A 28 11.33 -34.47 -35.72
C HIS A 28 11.74 -34.29 -34.26
N THR A 29 11.61 -33.07 -33.72
CA THR A 29 11.81 -32.83 -32.29
C THR A 29 10.70 -33.53 -31.49
N VAL A 30 11.04 -34.35 -30.50
CA VAL A 30 10.06 -35.05 -29.64
C VAL A 30 9.33 -34.08 -28.69
N THR A 31 9.76 -32.81 -28.64
CA THR A 31 9.12 -31.74 -27.88
C THR A 31 7.84 -31.29 -28.56
N ARG A 32 6.70 -31.57 -27.91
CA ARG A 32 5.38 -31.10 -28.34
C ARG A 32 5.32 -29.56 -28.30
N PRO A 33 4.58 -28.91 -29.22
CA PRO A 33 4.46 -27.47 -29.26
C PRO A 33 3.78 -26.91 -28.00
N PRO A 34 4.02 -25.63 -27.67
CA PRO A 34 3.25 -24.95 -26.63
C PRO A 34 1.75 -25.03 -26.97
N LEU A 35 0.90 -25.29 -25.96
CA LEU A 35 -0.54 -25.64 -26.03
C LEU A 35 -0.91 -27.12 -26.26
N ALA A 36 0.03 -28.04 -26.44
CA ALA A 36 -0.26 -29.46 -26.70
C ALA A 36 -0.72 -30.30 -25.47
N GLY A 37 -1.20 -29.66 -24.41
CA GLY A 37 -1.79 -30.31 -23.24
C GLY A 37 -1.12 -29.99 -21.89
N PRO A 38 -1.61 -30.60 -20.80
CA PRO A 38 -1.31 -30.22 -19.41
C PRO A 38 0.15 -30.42 -18.97
N TYR A 39 0.95 -31.13 -19.77
CA TYR A 39 2.38 -31.38 -19.52
C TYR A 39 3.31 -30.62 -20.49
N ALA A 40 2.80 -29.64 -21.24
CA ALA A 40 3.62 -28.72 -22.03
C ALA A 40 4.38 -27.79 -21.06
N PHE A 41 5.68 -28.02 -20.90
CA PHE A 41 6.56 -27.27 -20.01
C PHE A 41 6.47 -25.75 -20.25
N SER A 42 6.19 -25.00 -19.16
CA SER A 42 6.68 -23.62 -18.84
C SER A 42 5.68 -22.71 -18.10
N ARG A 43 4.83 -23.24 -17.21
CA ARG A 43 4.22 -22.38 -16.18
C ARG A 43 4.40 -23.01 -14.80
N ILE A 44 5.43 -22.57 -14.10
CA ILE A 44 5.44 -22.67 -12.63
C ILE A 44 4.22 -21.85 -12.18
N PRO A 45 3.22 -22.45 -11.51
CA PRO A 45 2.08 -21.69 -11.01
C PRO A 45 2.60 -20.63 -10.05
N ARG A 46 2.13 -19.38 -10.20
CA ARG A 46 2.52 -18.32 -9.27
C ARG A 46 2.13 -18.78 -7.85
N PRO A 47 3.02 -18.63 -6.86
CA PRO A 47 2.68 -19.02 -5.48
C PRO A 47 1.38 -18.34 -5.08
N VAL A 48 0.42 -19.13 -4.62
CA VAL A 48 -0.89 -18.61 -4.19
C VAL A 48 -0.67 -17.87 -2.88
N TRP A 49 -0.65 -16.55 -2.95
CA TRP A 49 -0.45 -15.69 -1.78
C TRP A 49 -1.77 -15.56 -1.03
N ASN A 50 -2.11 -16.56 -0.21
CA ASN A 50 -3.33 -16.57 0.62
C ASN A 50 -3.19 -15.75 1.91
N LYS A 51 -2.02 -15.15 2.14
CA LYS A 51 -1.79 -14.28 3.31
C LYS A 51 -2.28 -12.87 3.00
N PRO A 52 -2.92 -12.16 3.94
CA PRO A 52 -3.25 -10.76 3.74
C PRO A 52 -1.98 -9.98 3.40
N LYS A 53 -2.02 -9.16 2.35
CA LYS A 53 -0.91 -8.25 2.05
C LYS A 53 -0.91 -7.16 3.11
N VAL A 54 -0.02 -7.28 4.09
CA VAL A 54 0.21 -6.26 5.10
C VAL A 54 1.09 -5.19 4.47
N TYR A 55 0.49 -4.08 4.08
CA TYR A 55 1.23 -2.87 3.73
C TYR A 55 1.48 -2.10 5.02
N LEU A 56 2.70 -1.62 5.24
CA LEU A 56 2.92 -0.58 6.25
C LEU A 56 2.09 0.63 5.81
N THR A 57 0.98 0.90 6.50
CA THR A 57 0.02 1.95 6.09
C THR A 57 0.48 3.35 6.49
N GLN A 58 1.56 3.48 7.24
CA GLN A 58 2.05 4.75 7.76
C GLN A 58 3.54 4.93 7.48
N ASP A 59 3.87 6.04 6.83
CA ASP A 59 5.23 6.57 6.85
C ASP A 59 5.45 7.22 8.21
N ILE A 60 6.44 6.73 8.96
CA ILE A 60 6.77 7.23 10.31
C ILE A 60 7.82 8.35 10.28
N THR A 61 8.19 8.86 9.10
CA THR A 61 9.21 9.90 9.00
C THR A 61 8.65 11.25 9.42
N GLN A 62 9.41 11.98 10.24
CA GLN A 62 9.05 13.35 10.63
C GLN A 62 9.25 14.35 9.49
N THR A 63 10.13 14.02 8.54
CA THR A 63 10.42 14.84 7.36
C THR A 63 10.02 14.09 6.10
N TRP A 64 9.23 14.74 5.26
CA TRP A 64 8.78 14.17 3.98
C TRP A 64 9.52 14.74 2.76
N LEU A 65 9.79 16.04 2.75
CA LEU A 65 10.37 16.73 1.60
C LEU A 65 11.62 17.52 2.04
N PHE A 66 12.78 17.10 1.54
CA PHE A 66 14.05 17.78 1.76
C PHE A 66 14.91 17.72 0.49
N ASN A 67 14.69 18.67 -0.41
CA ASN A 67 15.27 18.67 -1.75
C ASN A 67 15.63 20.09 -2.18
N ASN A 68 16.66 20.21 -3.02
CA ASN A 68 16.97 21.44 -3.74
C ASN A 68 16.34 21.43 -5.14
N PHE A 69 16.07 22.62 -5.67
CA PHE A 69 15.50 22.81 -7.00
C PHE A 69 16.12 24.05 -7.63
N SER A 70 16.44 23.97 -8.91
CA SER A 70 16.89 25.13 -9.69
C SER A 70 15.72 25.68 -10.50
N SER A 71 15.45 26.97 -10.35
CA SER A 71 14.54 27.69 -11.24
C SER A 71 15.25 28.06 -12.54
N GLY A 72 14.55 27.93 -13.67
CA GLY A 72 15.05 28.40 -14.96
C GLY A 72 15.05 29.94 -15.05
N TYR A 73 15.27 30.46 -16.26
CA TYR A 73 15.32 31.91 -16.53
C TYR A 73 14.10 32.70 -16.00
N GLU A 74 12.93 32.07 -15.95
CA GLU A 74 11.67 32.69 -15.50
C GLU A 74 11.53 32.79 -13.97
N GLY A 75 12.45 32.21 -13.19
CA GLY A 75 12.42 32.25 -11.72
C GLY A 75 11.31 31.41 -11.07
N LYS A 76 10.57 30.61 -11.84
CA LYS A 76 9.46 29.77 -11.37
C LYS A 76 9.76 28.29 -11.54
N THR A 77 9.36 27.47 -10.56
CA THR A 77 9.43 26.01 -10.64
C THR A 77 8.20 25.37 -9.99
N SER A 78 7.68 24.30 -10.58
CA SER A 78 6.54 23.54 -10.04
C SER A 78 6.99 22.14 -9.64
N ILE A 79 6.74 21.76 -8.40
CA ILE A 79 7.16 20.47 -7.85
C ILE A 79 5.92 19.61 -7.61
N ARG A 80 5.95 18.38 -8.13
CA ARG A 80 4.90 17.37 -7.89
C ARG A 80 5.51 16.20 -7.13
N ARG A 81 5.03 15.96 -5.90
CA ARG A 81 5.44 14.83 -5.06
C ARG A 81 4.24 14.20 -4.39
N ARG A 82 4.33 12.90 -4.12
CA ARG A 82 3.29 12.14 -3.43
C ARG A 82 3.32 12.48 -1.95
N ILE A 83 2.21 13.01 -1.44
CA ILE A 83 2.00 13.35 -0.03
C ILE A 83 2.10 12.06 0.81
N PRO A 84 2.76 12.10 1.97
CA PRO A 84 2.91 10.95 2.85
C PRO A 84 1.54 10.58 3.42
N MET A 85 1.35 9.30 3.74
CA MET A 85 0.05 8.82 4.21
C MET A 85 -0.22 9.09 5.69
N SER A 86 0.73 9.72 6.38
CA SER A 86 0.67 10.02 7.82
C SER A 86 -0.38 11.11 8.07
N LEU A 87 -1.20 10.88 9.09
CA LEU A 87 -2.34 11.69 9.51
C LEU A 87 -1.91 12.97 10.24
N ASN A 88 -1.11 13.80 9.59
CA ASN A 88 -0.53 14.99 10.19
C ASN A 88 -0.84 16.24 9.37
N THR A 89 -0.68 17.39 10.03
CA THR A 89 -0.58 18.68 9.34
C THR A 89 0.89 18.94 9.04
N TRP A 90 1.24 18.94 7.77
CA TRP A 90 2.59 19.20 7.28
C TRP A 90 2.81 20.70 7.08
N SER A 91 3.95 21.22 7.51
CA SER A 91 4.34 22.60 7.29
C SER A 91 5.49 22.66 6.30
N ILE A 92 5.28 23.33 5.16
CA ILE A 92 6.27 23.46 4.09
C ILE A 92 6.95 24.82 4.22
N THR A 93 8.27 24.79 4.38
CA THR A 93 9.16 25.95 4.42
C THR A 93 10.28 25.78 3.39
N GLY A 94 10.92 26.88 3.02
CA GLY A 94 12.04 26.85 2.10
C GLY A 94 12.75 28.20 2.02
N PHE A 95 13.91 28.17 1.39
CA PHE A 95 14.71 29.35 1.06
C PHE A 95 15.19 29.24 -0.39
N SER A 96 15.45 30.37 -1.01
CA SER A 96 16.01 30.48 -2.36
C SER A 96 17.29 31.28 -2.34
N VAL A 97 18.23 30.95 -3.21
CA VAL A 97 19.49 31.69 -3.37
C VAL A 97 19.64 32.04 -4.84
N ASP A 98 19.80 33.33 -5.13
CA ASP A 98 20.00 33.87 -6.48
C ASP A 98 21.23 34.80 -6.48
N PRO A 99 22.18 34.67 -7.44
CA PRO A 99 23.28 35.62 -7.58
C PRO A 99 22.86 37.08 -7.72
N LEU A 100 21.69 37.38 -8.31
CA LEU A 100 21.22 38.76 -8.51
C LEU A 100 20.42 39.30 -7.32
N HIS A 101 19.51 38.49 -6.79
CA HIS A 101 18.57 38.91 -5.74
C HIS A 101 18.97 38.46 -4.32
N GLY A 102 20.02 37.66 -4.17
CA GLY A 102 20.53 37.18 -2.89
C GLY A 102 19.70 36.05 -2.28
N LEU A 103 19.59 36.05 -0.95
CA LEU A 103 18.87 35.03 -0.17
C LEU A 103 17.41 35.46 0.05
N GLY A 104 16.48 34.62 -0.41
CA GLY A 104 15.05 34.75 -0.14
C GLY A 104 14.60 33.70 0.88
N LEU A 105 13.77 34.11 1.86
CA LEU A 105 13.14 33.20 2.82
C LEU A 105 11.62 33.28 2.66
N VAL A 106 10.96 32.13 2.77
CA VAL A 106 9.49 32.07 2.82
C VAL A 106 9.00 32.69 4.13
N THR A 107 8.27 33.81 4.04
CA THR A 107 7.76 34.55 5.21
C THR A 107 6.67 33.78 5.97
N SER A 108 5.79 33.08 5.25
CA SER A 108 4.69 32.31 5.84
C SER A 108 4.75 30.84 5.40
N PRO A 109 4.93 29.89 6.33
CA PRO A 109 4.94 28.48 5.98
C PRO A 109 3.59 28.04 5.41
N LYS A 110 3.62 27.20 4.38
CA LYS A 110 2.39 26.65 3.79
C LYS A 110 1.99 25.38 4.52
N LYS A 111 0.80 25.38 5.12
CA LYS A 111 0.27 24.21 5.85
C LYS A 111 -0.53 23.31 4.91
N LEU A 112 -0.29 22.01 4.98
CA LEU A 112 -1.00 20.97 4.26
C LEU A 112 -1.57 19.97 5.26
N LYS A 113 -2.91 19.90 5.35
CA LYS A 113 -3.59 18.99 6.27
C LYS A 113 -3.90 17.67 5.56
N VAL A 114 -3.35 16.57 6.08
CA VAL A 114 -3.73 15.22 5.65
C VAL A 114 -4.66 14.64 6.70
N SER A 115 -5.92 14.42 6.34
CA SER A 115 -6.93 13.81 7.20
C SER A 115 -7.55 12.60 6.52
N LYS A 116 -7.85 11.56 7.29
CA LYS A 116 -8.71 10.45 6.87
C LYS A 116 -10.03 10.56 7.61
N ALA A 117 -11.09 10.14 6.96
CA ALA A 117 -12.43 10.15 7.52
C ALA A 117 -12.61 9.12 8.66
N PHE A 118 -11.80 8.07 8.68
CA PHE A 118 -11.80 7.06 9.73
C PHE A 118 -10.37 6.72 10.13
N VAL A 119 -10.08 6.76 11.44
CA VAL A 119 -8.73 6.60 11.98
C VAL A 119 -8.76 5.69 13.20
N VAL A 120 -7.83 4.73 13.23
CA VAL A 120 -7.54 3.89 14.40
C VAL A 120 -6.10 4.16 14.81
N THR A 121 -5.90 4.58 16.05
CA THR A 121 -4.58 4.89 16.62
C THR A 121 -4.39 4.12 17.92
N LEU A 122 -3.21 3.51 18.08
CA LEU A 122 -2.75 2.97 19.35
C LEU A 122 -1.81 3.98 20.00
N ASP A 123 -2.05 4.28 21.28
CA ASP A 123 -1.10 5.07 22.08
C ASP A 123 -0.10 4.11 22.73
N LEU A 124 1.06 3.98 22.12
CA LEU A 124 2.14 3.12 22.60
C LEU A 124 3.24 3.98 23.21
N PRO A 125 3.70 3.67 24.42
CA PRO A 125 4.88 4.31 24.97
C PRO A 125 6.10 4.00 24.10
N TYR A 126 7.08 4.89 24.12
CA TYR A 126 8.30 4.77 23.33
C TYR A 126 9.03 3.43 23.57
N SER A 127 8.99 2.93 24.80
CA SER A 127 9.60 1.66 25.19
C SER A 127 8.77 0.96 26.25
N VAL A 128 8.87 -0.37 26.26
CA VAL A 128 8.18 -1.26 27.20
C VAL A 128 9.21 -2.19 27.83
N GLN A 129 9.08 -2.46 29.13
CA GLN A 129 9.89 -3.46 29.79
C GLN A 129 9.30 -4.86 29.59
N ARG A 130 10.16 -5.84 29.27
CA ARG A 130 9.71 -7.24 29.13
C ARG A 130 9.25 -7.78 30.48
N GLY A 131 8.11 -8.47 30.48
CA GLY A 131 7.50 -9.04 31.68
C GLY A 131 6.53 -8.10 32.41
N GLU A 132 6.30 -6.89 31.90
CA GLU A 132 5.32 -5.95 32.43
C GLU A 132 3.96 -6.10 31.71
N ILE A 133 2.87 -5.84 32.45
CA ILE A 133 1.52 -5.75 31.91
C ILE A 133 1.23 -4.28 31.61
N LEU A 134 0.84 -3.98 30.37
CA LEU A 134 0.50 -2.63 29.93
C LEU A 134 -0.94 -2.56 29.45
N ALA A 135 -1.64 -1.51 29.89
CA ALA A 135 -2.91 -1.11 29.30
C ALA A 135 -2.63 -0.18 28.11
N VAL A 136 -2.84 -0.68 26.90
CA VAL A 136 -2.66 0.10 25.67
C VAL A 136 -4.03 0.56 25.18
N PRO A 137 -4.36 1.87 25.27
CA PRO A 137 -5.63 2.35 24.79
C PRO A 137 -5.64 2.38 23.25
N VAL A 138 -6.74 1.88 22.68
CA VAL A 138 -7.03 1.96 21.25
C VAL A 138 -8.07 3.06 21.06
N VAL A 139 -7.72 4.08 20.28
CA VAL A 139 -8.62 5.20 19.99
C VAL A 139 -9.12 5.05 18.56
N VAL A 140 -10.45 5.00 18.43
CA VAL A 140 -11.14 5.00 17.13
C VAL A 140 -11.84 6.34 16.96
N SER A 141 -11.48 7.04 15.89
CA SER A 141 -12.09 8.31 15.52
C SER A 141 -12.81 8.18 14.19
N ASN A 142 -14.13 8.36 14.24
CA ASN A 142 -14.97 8.47 13.06
C ASN A 142 -15.28 9.96 12.81
N TYR A 143 -14.89 10.46 11.64
CA TYR A 143 -15.17 11.81 11.16
C TYR A 143 -16.16 11.81 9.99
N MET A 144 -16.81 10.68 9.70
CA MET A 144 -17.90 10.58 8.74
C MET A 144 -19.22 11.04 9.37
N ASN A 145 -20.19 11.37 8.54
CA ASN A 145 -21.54 11.74 8.97
C ASN A 145 -22.44 10.52 9.28
N GLU A 146 -21.88 9.32 9.23
CA GLU A 146 -22.60 8.06 9.36
C GLU A 146 -22.02 7.24 10.50
N ASP A 147 -22.89 6.54 11.22
CA ASP A 147 -22.49 5.58 12.24
C ASP A 147 -21.97 4.30 11.58
N VAL A 148 -20.82 3.82 12.04
CA VAL A 148 -20.15 2.64 11.47
C VAL A 148 -19.96 1.62 12.58
N ASN A 149 -20.40 0.38 12.33
CA ASN A 149 -20.07 -0.75 13.19
C ASN A 149 -18.70 -1.33 12.78
N VAL A 150 -17.79 -1.50 13.74
CA VAL A 150 -16.38 -1.82 13.46
C VAL A 150 -15.90 -2.91 14.41
N ASP A 151 -15.41 -4.01 13.83
CA ASP A 151 -14.68 -5.04 14.56
C ASP A 151 -13.18 -4.75 14.53
N ILE A 152 -12.55 -4.72 15.70
CA ILE A 152 -11.14 -4.41 15.86
C ILE A 152 -10.43 -5.65 16.36
N THR A 153 -9.43 -6.10 15.60
CA THR A 153 -8.61 -7.26 15.96
C THR A 153 -7.14 -6.88 15.97
N LEU A 154 -6.46 -7.14 17.09
CA LEU A 154 -5.01 -6.96 17.20
C LEU A 154 -4.30 -8.25 16.77
N HIS A 155 -3.53 -8.18 15.68
CA HIS A 155 -2.81 -9.32 15.14
C HIS A 155 -1.48 -9.56 15.88
N ASN A 156 -1.26 -10.80 16.33
CA ASN A 156 -0.03 -11.24 16.99
C ASN A 156 0.63 -12.42 16.24
N PRO A 157 1.15 -12.22 15.02
CA PRO A 157 1.70 -13.32 14.21
C PRO A 157 3.00 -13.90 14.77
N GLU A 158 3.78 -13.09 15.50
CA GLU A 158 5.10 -13.46 16.02
C GLU A 158 5.09 -13.86 17.51
N GLN A 159 3.90 -13.96 18.13
CA GLN A 159 3.73 -14.35 19.53
C GLN A 159 4.60 -13.49 20.49
N LYS A 160 4.66 -12.18 20.23
CA LYS A 160 5.56 -11.24 20.94
C LYS A 160 4.96 -10.65 22.20
N PHE A 161 3.66 -10.78 22.38
CA PHE A 161 2.91 -10.29 23.53
C PHE A 161 1.77 -11.26 23.86
N GLU A 162 1.27 -11.19 25.08
CA GLU A 162 0.12 -11.94 25.55
C GLU A 162 -0.98 -10.96 25.96
N PHE A 163 -2.24 -11.32 25.72
CA PHE A 163 -3.36 -10.54 26.21
C PHE A 163 -3.57 -10.90 27.68
N ALA A 164 -3.39 -9.91 28.57
CA ALA A 164 -3.75 -10.09 29.97
C ALA A 164 -5.27 -10.24 30.09
N GLU A 165 -5.73 -11.21 30.88
CA GLU A 165 -7.14 -11.33 31.26
C GLU A 165 -7.51 -10.16 32.16
N VAL A 166 -8.09 -9.12 31.57
CA VAL A 166 -8.72 -8.02 32.32
C VAL A 166 -10.22 -8.16 32.12
N SER A 167 -10.93 -8.53 33.20
CA SER A 167 -12.38 -8.52 33.25
C SER A 167 -12.88 -7.09 33.01
N ASN A 168 -13.37 -6.82 31.81
CA ASN A 168 -14.09 -5.59 31.51
C ASN A 168 -15.45 -5.64 32.23
N GLU A 169 -15.51 -5.18 33.48
CA GLU A 169 -16.78 -4.78 34.11
C GLU A 169 -17.25 -3.49 33.44
N ILE A 170 -18.04 -3.64 32.38
CA ILE A 170 -18.71 -2.53 31.71
C ILE A 170 -19.74 -1.97 32.71
N ASN A 171 -19.43 -0.86 33.37
CA ASN A 171 -20.37 -0.11 34.20
C ASN A 171 -21.55 0.39 33.34
N THR A 172 -22.59 -0.45 33.18
CA THR A 172 -23.87 -0.08 32.57
C THR A 172 -24.73 0.66 33.60
N THR A 173 -24.32 1.87 33.99
CA THR A 173 -25.14 2.72 34.84
C THR A 173 -26.25 3.42 34.04
N LYS A 174 -27.43 2.80 34.09
CA LYS A 174 -28.80 3.38 34.04
C LYS A 174 -29.32 3.99 32.72
N SER A 175 -30.26 3.27 32.09
CA SER A 175 -31.51 3.89 31.60
C SER A 175 -32.71 2.93 31.72
N LYS A 176 -33.60 3.31 32.64
CA LYS A 176 -35.03 2.99 32.85
C LYS A 176 -35.61 1.65 32.37
N LYS A 177 -36.11 0.87 33.35
CA LYS A 177 -37.20 -0.10 33.20
C LYS A 177 -38.39 0.55 32.50
N SER A 178 -38.73 0.11 31.29
CA SER A 178 -40.07 0.28 30.74
C SER A 178 -40.96 -0.82 31.33
N HIS A 179 -42.02 -0.38 32.01
CA HIS A 179 -43.10 -1.23 32.50
C HIS A 179 -43.98 -1.62 31.30
N THR A 180 -44.15 -2.92 31.06
CA THR A 180 -45.21 -3.44 30.20
C THR A 180 -46.50 -3.49 31.00
N SER A 181 -47.59 -2.94 30.48
CA SER A 181 -48.93 -3.35 30.86
C SER A 181 -49.80 -3.40 29.60
N VAL A 182 -50.33 -4.60 29.38
CA VAL A 182 -51.33 -4.96 28.38
C VAL A 182 -52.67 -4.39 28.85
N LEU A 183 -53.35 -3.67 27.96
CA LEU A 183 -54.73 -3.89 27.49
C LEU A 183 -54.98 -2.98 26.27
#